data_AF-A0A495R3X5-F1
#
_entry.id   AF-A0A495R3X5-F1
#
_cell.length_a   1.000
_cell.length_b   1.000
_cell.length_c   1.000
_cell.angle_alpha   90.00
_cell.angle_beta   90.00
_cell.angle_gamma   90.00
#
_symmetry.space_group_name_H-M   'P 1'
#
loop_
_entity.id
_entity.type
_entity.pdbx_description
1 polymer ?
#
loop_
_entity_poly.entity_id
_entity_poly.type
_entity_poly.pdbx_seq_one_letter_code
_entity_poly.pdbx_strand_id
1 'polypeptide(L)'
;MTGDTHLRAELYLRGDTYGTFDAQQQVLNRVKRLEANGVFSESMVAGEWQRIRTMAEDKRSEAIQTYEEFTDWAGQNGHSLEPAFERRNRSYVGMDRVDDVVVFPVVSLAIYYGDDLEGVFPCSDNQRTYTVGDALEAFERGDEDWLAQFDSLSVDRTDPLLEPGVDATI
;
A
#
# COMPACT_ATOMS: atom_id res chain seq x y z
N MET A 1 22.15 16.15 13.93
CA MET A 1 22.34 15.06 12.95
C MET A 1 20.97 14.80 12.38
N THR A 2 20.56 15.60 11.40
CA THR A 2 19.42 15.30 10.54
C THR A 2 19.95 14.28 9.56
N GLY A 3 19.66 12.99 9.80
CA GLY A 3 19.74 12.03 8.71
C GLY A 3 18.81 12.56 7.62
N ASP A 4 19.26 12.53 6.38
CA ASP A 4 18.36 12.63 5.23
C ASP A 4 17.38 11.46 5.38
N THR A 5 16.23 11.68 6.03
CA THR A 5 15.15 10.71 6.05
C THR A 5 14.59 10.65 4.63
N HIS A 6 15.23 9.83 3.79
CA HIS A 6 14.84 9.59 2.41
C HIS A 6 13.66 8.63 2.30
N LEU A 7 12.69 8.76 3.22
CA LEU A 7 11.49 7.95 3.21
C LEU A 7 10.55 8.46 2.13
N ARG A 8 10.23 7.60 1.17
CA ARG A 8 9.21 7.81 0.15
C ARG A 8 7.93 7.10 0.56
N ALA A 9 6.81 7.81 0.54
CA ALA A 9 5.49 7.25 0.85
C ALA A 9 4.69 7.02 -0.43
N GLU A 10 4.27 5.78 -0.69
CA GLU A 10 3.38 5.43 -1.79
C GLU A 10 1.98 5.12 -1.25
N LEU A 11 1.00 5.95 -1.64
CA LEU A 11 -0.39 5.85 -1.21
C LEU A 11 -1.26 5.27 -2.33
N TYR A 12 -1.99 4.22 -2.03
CA TYR A 12 -2.84 3.49 -2.97
C TYR A 12 -4.30 3.62 -2.57
N LEU A 13 -5.10 4.32 -3.40
CA LEU A 13 -6.48 4.67 -3.08
C LEU A 13 -7.46 3.94 -4.00
N ARG A 14 -8.39 3.21 -3.39
CA ARG A 14 -9.41 2.48 -4.14
C ARG A 14 -10.53 3.40 -4.63
N GLY A 15 -10.49 3.75 -5.92
CA GLY A 15 -11.41 4.73 -6.53
C GLY A 15 -12.83 4.23 -6.83
N ASP A 16 -13.13 2.94 -6.69
CA ASP A 16 -14.43 2.34 -7.07
C ASP A 16 -15.43 2.25 -5.89
N THR A 17 -15.11 2.84 -4.74
CA THR A 17 -15.90 2.69 -3.52
C THR A 17 -16.65 3.97 -3.16
N TYR A 18 -17.97 3.88 -3.08
CA TYR A 18 -18.82 5.00 -2.66
C TYR A 18 -18.73 5.24 -1.14
N GLY A 19 -18.69 6.51 -0.74
CA GLY A 19 -18.71 6.92 0.68
C GLY A 19 -17.36 6.82 1.40
N THR A 20 -16.28 6.45 0.72
CA THR A 20 -14.93 6.40 1.31
C THR A 20 -14.07 7.63 1.02
N PHE A 21 -14.60 8.57 0.23
CA PHE A 21 -13.86 9.76 -0.20
C PHE A 21 -13.31 10.56 0.99
N ASP A 22 -14.11 10.81 2.02
CA ASP A 22 -13.66 11.57 3.20
C ASP A 22 -12.51 10.89 3.95
N ALA A 23 -12.58 9.56 4.10
CA ALA A 23 -11.52 8.79 4.74
C ALA A 23 -10.23 8.80 3.90
N GLN A 24 -10.35 8.65 2.58
CA GLN A 24 -9.21 8.72 1.66
C GLN A 24 -8.56 10.11 1.67
N GLN A 25 -9.37 11.17 1.65
CA GLN A 25 -8.90 12.56 1.74
C GLN A 25 -8.23 12.84 3.09
N GLN A 26 -8.74 12.31 4.20
CA GLN A 26 -8.11 12.46 5.50
C GLN A 26 -6.71 11.82 5.52
N VAL A 27 -6.57 10.61 4.99
CA VAL A 27 -5.25 9.95 4.88
C VAL A 27 -4.31 10.74 3.97
N LEU A 28 -4.79 11.15 2.79
CA LEU A 28 -4.01 11.95 1.85
C LEU A 28 -3.48 13.24 2.49
N ASN A 29 -4.34 13.96 3.23
CA ASN A 29 -3.94 15.18 3.93
C ASN A 29 -2.89 14.94 5.02
N ARG A 30 -2.94 13.79 5.72
CA ARG A 30 -1.92 13.42 6.71
C ARG A 30 -0.58 13.14 6.04
N VAL A 31 -0.57 12.38 4.95
CA VAL A 31 0.65 12.09 4.17
C VAL A 31 1.27 13.38 3.62
N LYS A 32 0.47 14.25 2.98
CA LYS A 32 0.93 15.56 2.47
C LYS A 32 1.50 16.45 3.58
N ARG A 33 0.95 16.39 4.80
CA ARG A 33 1.49 17.13 5.95
C ARG A 33 2.83 16.59 6.42
N LEU A 34 3.01 15.27 6.43
CA LEU A 34 4.29 14.64 6.80
C LEU A 34 5.38 14.98 5.79
N GLU A 35 5.05 14.99 4.50
CA GLU A 35 5.95 15.47 3.44
C GLU A 35 6.30 16.96 3.62
N ALA A 36 5.31 17.83 3.82
CA ALA A 36 5.55 19.26 4.02
C ALA A 36 6.39 19.58 5.27
N ASN A 37 6.40 18.68 6.26
CA ASN A 37 7.22 18.78 7.47
C ASN A 37 8.60 18.12 7.33
N GLY A 38 8.92 17.53 6.16
CA GLY A 38 10.19 16.86 5.89
C GLY A 38 10.35 15.48 6.52
N VAL A 39 9.27 14.85 6.97
CA VAL A 39 9.30 13.46 7.48
C VAL A 39 9.35 12.47 6.31
N PHE A 40 8.58 12.75 5.26
CA PHE A 40 8.73 12.07 3.97
C PHE A 40 9.45 13.00 3.01
N SER A 41 10.42 12.46 2.28
CA SER A 41 11.09 13.19 1.20
C SER A 41 10.17 13.40 0.01
N GLU A 42 9.24 12.46 -0.19
CA GLU A 42 8.28 12.49 -1.28
C GLU A 42 7.05 11.64 -0.91
N SER A 43 5.87 12.06 -1.40
CA SER A 43 4.69 11.22 -1.39
C SER A 43 4.04 11.12 -2.77
N MET A 44 3.61 9.91 -3.13
CA MET A 44 2.98 9.63 -4.42
C MET A 44 1.62 8.95 -4.22
N VAL A 45 0.65 9.27 -5.07
CA VAL A 45 -0.67 8.63 -5.07
C VAL A 45 -0.82 7.79 -6.32
N ALA A 46 -0.79 6.47 -6.18
CA ALA A 46 -0.94 5.53 -7.27
C ALA A 46 -2.33 5.68 -7.94
N GLY A 47 -2.33 5.84 -9.26
CA GLY A 47 -3.51 5.73 -10.09
C GLY A 47 -3.93 4.28 -10.26
N GLU A 48 -5.21 4.05 -10.61
CA GLU A 48 -5.72 2.72 -10.99
C GLU A 48 -5.67 1.59 -9.94
N TRP A 49 -5.66 1.91 -8.65
CA TRP A 49 -5.76 0.92 -7.56
C TRP A 49 -7.20 0.39 -7.34
N GLN A 50 -7.77 -0.27 -8.35
CA GLN A 50 -9.12 -0.84 -8.28
C GLN A 50 -9.08 -2.36 -8.11
N ARG A 51 -10.23 -2.96 -7.77
CA ARG A 51 -10.36 -4.42 -7.67
C ARG A 51 -9.85 -5.14 -8.93
N ILE A 52 -8.98 -6.13 -8.74
CA ILE A 52 -8.53 -7.04 -9.81
C ILE A 52 -9.57 -8.15 -9.97
N ARG A 53 -10.06 -8.34 -11.20
CA ARG A 53 -11.14 -9.31 -11.46
C ARG A 53 -10.62 -10.72 -11.66
N THR A 54 -9.46 -10.88 -12.30
CA THR A 54 -8.80 -12.18 -12.49
C THR A 54 -7.30 -11.97 -12.62
N MET A 55 -6.47 -12.54 -11.75
CA MET A 55 -5.00 -12.39 -11.82
C MET A 55 -4.41 -12.80 -13.19
N ALA A 56 -5.02 -13.77 -13.89
CA ALA A 56 -4.54 -14.26 -15.18
C ALA A 56 -5.08 -13.50 -16.41
N GLU A 57 -6.17 -12.74 -16.27
CA GLU A 57 -6.84 -12.06 -17.42
C GLU A 57 -6.89 -10.54 -17.26
N ASP A 58 -6.59 -10.00 -16.07
CA ASP A 58 -6.58 -8.56 -15.82
C ASP A 58 -5.33 -7.94 -16.44
N LYS A 59 -5.51 -6.85 -17.17
CA LYS A 59 -4.42 -6.17 -17.90
C LYS A 59 -3.61 -5.23 -17.00
N ARG A 60 -4.02 -5.07 -15.74
CA ARG A 60 -3.34 -4.25 -14.72
C ARG A 60 -2.17 -4.98 -14.11
N SER A 61 -1.20 -5.33 -14.96
CA SER A 61 0.00 -6.05 -14.55
C SER A 61 0.77 -5.33 -13.45
N GLU A 62 0.75 -3.99 -13.45
CA GLU A 62 1.41 -3.16 -12.43
C GLU A 62 0.74 -3.31 -11.05
N ALA A 63 -0.60 -3.28 -10.97
CA ALA A 63 -1.31 -3.50 -9.70
C ALA A 63 -1.10 -4.92 -9.15
N ILE A 64 -1.02 -5.91 -10.04
CA ILE A 64 -0.69 -7.30 -9.67
C ILE A 64 0.74 -7.38 -9.13
N GLN A 65 1.71 -6.81 -9.85
CA GLN A 65 3.11 -6.83 -9.46
C GLN A 65 3.34 -6.11 -8.13
N THR A 66 2.72 -4.95 -7.91
CA THR A 66 2.76 -4.26 -6.61
C THR A 66 2.17 -5.12 -5.48
N TYR A 67 1.05 -5.81 -5.75
CA TYR A 67 0.45 -6.71 -4.77
C TYR A 67 1.33 -7.92 -4.43
N GLU A 68 2.01 -8.49 -5.42
CA GLU A 68 2.96 -9.58 -5.22
C GLU A 68 4.17 -9.11 -4.40
N GLU A 69 4.74 -7.95 -4.71
CA GLU A 69 5.82 -7.31 -3.94
C GLU A 69 5.42 -7.11 -2.46
N PHE A 70 4.21 -6.59 -2.22
CA PHE A 70 3.69 -6.42 -0.85
C PHE A 70 3.49 -7.75 -0.14
N THR A 71 3.08 -8.79 -0.87
CA THR A 71 2.88 -10.12 -0.31
C THR A 71 4.23 -10.74 0.08
N ASP A 72 5.26 -10.54 -0.73
CA ASP A 72 6.61 -11.01 -0.44
C ASP A 72 7.20 -10.30 0.79
N TRP A 73 7.03 -8.99 0.90
CA TRP A 73 7.44 -8.22 2.09
C TRP A 73 6.72 -8.71 3.35
N ALA A 74 5.40 -8.89 3.27
CA ALA A 74 4.61 -9.38 4.40
C ALA A 74 5.07 -10.77 4.81
N GLY A 75 5.27 -11.67 3.85
CA GLY A 75 5.72 -13.04 4.09
C GLY A 75 7.11 -13.11 4.74
N GLN A 76 8.05 -12.26 4.30
CA GLN A 76 9.38 -12.16 4.90
C GLN A 76 9.31 -11.75 6.37
N ASN A 77 8.43 -10.79 6.69
CA ASN A 77 8.24 -10.27 8.03
C ASN A 77 7.38 -11.19 8.93
N GLY A 78 6.81 -12.29 8.40
CA GLY A 78 5.87 -13.13 9.14
C GLY A 78 4.48 -12.51 9.32
N HIS A 79 4.14 -11.53 8.48
CA HIS A 79 2.82 -10.89 8.40
C HIS A 79 2.02 -11.43 7.22
N SER A 80 0.74 -11.08 7.20
CA SER A 80 -0.19 -11.29 6.09
C SER A 80 -0.85 -9.96 5.71
N LEU A 81 -1.11 -9.78 4.43
CA LEU A 81 -1.95 -8.68 3.94
C LEU A 81 -3.45 -8.96 4.16
N GLU A 82 -3.83 -10.21 4.44
CA GLU A 82 -5.19 -10.56 4.83
C GLU A 82 -5.48 -10.05 6.27
N PRO A 83 -6.74 -9.65 6.56
CA PRO A 83 -7.92 -9.70 5.69
C PRO A 83 -8.09 -8.47 4.78
N ALA A 84 -7.19 -7.49 4.84
CA ALA A 84 -7.37 -6.22 4.14
C ALA A 84 -7.22 -6.34 2.62
N PHE A 85 -6.30 -7.20 2.16
CA PHE A 85 -6.14 -7.61 0.77
C PHE A 85 -6.78 -8.99 0.60
N GLU A 86 -8.07 -9.02 0.27
CA GLU A 86 -8.84 -10.26 0.27
C GLU A 86 -8.63 -11.03 -1.04
N ARG A 87 -8.07 -12.25 -0.95
CA ARG A 87 -8.05 -13.20 -2.06
C ARG A 87 -9.35 -14.00 -2.09
N ARG A 88 -10.10 -13.90 -3.18
CA ARG A 88 -11.34 -14.66 -3.39
C ARG A 88 -11.24 -15.57 -4.59
N ASN A 89 -11.52 -16.84 -4.35
CA ASN A 89 -11.79 -17.79 -5.40
C ASN A 89 -13.26 -17.66 -5.85
N ARG A 90 -13.51 -17.29 -7.11
CA ARG A 90 -14.86 -17.25 -7.65
C ARG A 90 -15.05 -18.33 -8.70
N SER A 91 -15.82 -19.35 -8.34
CA SER A 91 -16.33 -20.34 -9.30
C SER A 91 -17.67 -19.87 -9.87
N TYR A 92 -17.83 -19.90 -11.19
CA TYR A 92 -19.11 -19.59 -11.83
C TYR A 92 -19.89 -20.87 -12.09
N VAL A 93 -21.11 -20.97 -11.54
CA VAL A 93 -21.99 -22.13 -11.79
C VAL A 93 -22.25 -22.27 -13.29
N GLY A 94 -21.81 -23.38 -13.89
CA GLY A 94 -21.95 -23.67 -15.32
C GLY A 94 -20.70 -23.39 -16.17
N MET A 95 -19.61 -22.89 -15.58
CA MET A 95 -18.29 -22.83 -16.22
C MET A 95 -17.27 -23.54 -15.32
N ASP A 96 -16.41 -24.38 -15.91
CA ASP A 96 -15.26 -25.00 -15.22
C ASP A 96 -14.12 -24.00 -14.98
N ARG A 97 -14.47 -22.72 -14.79
CA ARG A 97 -13.52 -21.60 -14.66
C ARG A 97 -13.58 -21.06 -13.25
N VAL A 98 -12.40 -21.07 -12.63
CA VAL A 98 -12.12 -20.50 -11.34
C VAL A 98 -11.31 -19.24 -11.58
N ASP A 99 -11.86 -18.09 -11.17
CA ASP A 99 -11.18 -16.81 -11.26
C ASP A 99 -10.63 -16.41 -9.87
N ASP A 100 -9.32 -16.20 -9.78
CA ASP A 100 -8.65 -15.63 -8.61
C ASP A 100 -8.80 -14.10 -8.63
N VAL A 101 -9.58 -13.60 -7.68
CA VAL A 101 -9.87 -12.17 -7.50
C VAL A 101 -9.06 -11.66 -6.31
N VAL A 102 -8.41 -10.50 -6.46
CA VAL A 102 -7.86 -9.75 -5.32
C VAL A 102 -8.69 -8.50 -5.10
N VAL A 103 -9.21 -8.34 -3.88
CA VAL A 103 -9.90 -7.13 -3.43
C VAL A 103 -8.95 -6.34 -2.57
N PHE A 104 -8.49 -5.21 -3.10
CA PHE A 104 -7.62 -4.29 -2.37
C PHE A 104 -8.35 -3.52 -1.27
N PRO A 105 -7.64 -3.08 -0.22
CA PRO A 105 -8.22 -2.18 0.78
C PRO A 105 -8.55 -0.82 0.16
N VAL A 106 -9.41 -0.06 0.83
CA VAL A 106 -9.80 1.31 0.41
C VAL A 106 -8.59 2.25 0.36
N VAL A 107 -7.63 2.01 1.26
CA VAL A 107 -6.38 2.73 1.39
C VAL A 107 -5.29 1.71 1.71
N SER A 108 -4.17 1.76 1.00
CA SER A 108 -2.91 1.12 1.37
C SER A 108 -1.78 2.14 1.34
N LEU A 109 -0.80 1.97 2.22
CA LEU A 109 0.40 2.79 2.34
C LEU A 109 1.61 1.87 2.30
N ALA A 110 2.55 2.16 1.40
CA ALA A 110 3.87 1.55 1.40
C ALA A 110 4.93 2.62 1.66
N ILE A 111 5.95 2.28 2.44
CA ILE A 111 7.05 3.17 2.80
C ILE A 111 8.35 2.58 2.27
N TYR A 112 9.13 3.39 1.57
CA TYR A 112 10.39 3.00 0.97
C TYR A 112 11.54 3.86 1.48
N TYR A 113 12.73 3.29 1.56
CA TYR A 113 13.99 4.01 1.70
C TYR A 113 14.87 3.67 0.49
N GLY A 114 14.94 4.57 -0.49
CA GLY A 114 15.59 4.29 -1.77
C GLY A 114 14.87 3.19 -2.56
N ASP A 115 15.54 2.05 -2.71
CA ASP A 115 15.06 0.83 -3.34
C ASP A 115 14.66 -0.25 -2.32
N ASP A 116 14.65 0.06 -1.03
CA ASP A 116 14.20 -0.87 0.02
C ASP A 116 12.75 -0.56 0.43
N LEU A 117 11.89 -1.57 0.42
CA LEU A 117 10.53 -1.54 0.97
C LEU A 117 10.58 -1.79 2.48
N GLU A 118 10.36 -0.74 3.25
CA GLU A 118 10.47 -0.71 4.71
C GLU A 118 9.17 -1.11 5.42
N GLY A 119 8.02 -0.90 4.78
CA GLY A 119 6.73 -1.16 5.42
C GLY A 119 5.54 -1.15 4.47
N VAL A 120 4.62 -2.10 4.63
CA VAL A 120 3.32 -2.12 3.94
C VAL A 120 2.18 -2.16 4.94
N PHE A 121 1.20 -1.26 4.77
CA PHE A 121 0.03 -1.15 5.64
C PHE A 121 -1.25 -1.01 4.81
N PRO A 122 -2.35 -1.70 5.16
CA PRO A 122 -2.49 -2.55 6.33
C PRO A 122 -1.83 -3.92 6.17
N CYS A 123 -1.24 -4.42 7.27
CA CYS A 123 -0.73 -5.79 7.40
C CYS A 123 -1.11 -6.34 8.77
N SER A 124 -1.13 -7.66 8.93
CA SER A 124 -1.50 -8.32 10.18
C SER A 124 -0.49 -9.41 10.53
N ASP A 125 -0.15 -9.53 11.80
CA ASP A 125 0.49 -10.74 12.34
C ASP A 125 -0.57 -11.60 13.06
N ASN A 126 -0.14 -12.64 13.78
CA ASN A 126 -1.02 -13.51 14.56
C ASN A 126 -1.66 -12.82 15.78
N GLN A 127 -1.25 -11.61 16.13
CA GLN A 127 -1.63 -10.90 17.35
C GLN A 127 -2.45 -9.63 17.07
N ARG A 128 -2.10 -8.87 16.03
CA ARG A 128 -2.69 -7.57 15.71
C ARG A 128 -2.62 -7.24 14.22
N THR A 129 -3.49 -6.31 13.81
CA THR A 129 -3.42 -5.62 12.53
C THR A 129 -2.75 -4.26 12.73
N TYR A 130 -1.81 -3.92 11.87
CA TYR A 130 -1.18 -2.61 11.74
C TYR A 130 -1.88 -1.89 10.61
N THR A 131 -2.52 -0.76 10.92
CA THR A 131 -3.29 0.01 9.95
C THR A 131 -2.46 1.15 9.37
N VAL A 132 -2.91 1.71 8.25
CA VAL A 132 -2.38 2.98 7.71
C VAL A 132 -2.43 4.09 8.76
N GLY A 133 -3.47 4.08 9.60
CA GLY A 133 -3.64 5.05 10.69
C GLY A 133 -2.54 4.95 11.75
N ASP A 134 -2.17 3.73 12.14
CA ASP A 134 -1.12 3.46 13.13
C ASP A 134 0.25 3.94 12.64
N ALA A 135 0.59 3.61 11.39
CA ALA A 135 1.84 4.05 10.78
C ALA A 135 1.92 5.58 10.72
N LEU A 136 0.87 6.24 10.24
CA LEU A 136 0.83 7.71 10.20
C LEU A 136 0.87 8.35 11.59
N GLU A 137 0.26 7.73 12.61
CA GLU A 137 0.33 8.24 13.99
C GLU A 137 1.76 8.15 14.55
N ALA A 138 2.49 7.08 14.24
CA ALA A 138 3.89 6.93 14.64
C ALA A 138 4.77 8.04 14.01
N PHE A 139 4.67 8.26 12.70
CA PHE A 139 5.39 9.34 12.02
C PHE A 139 4.98 10.74 12.52
N GLU A 140 3.69 10.98 12.78
CA GLU A 140 3.22 12.26 13.35
C GLU A 140 3.76 12.52 14.75
N ARG A 141 4.15 11.47 15.50
CA ARG A 141 4.82 11.57 16.80
C ARG A 141 6.35 11.72 16.70
N GLY A 142 6.92 11.60 15.50
CA GLY A 142 8.37 11.55 15.29
C GLY A 142 8.99 10.20 15.69
N ASP A 143 8.19 9.14 15.73
CA ASP A 143 8.66 7.77 15.99
C ASP A 143 9.01 7.08 14.65
N GLU A 144 10.06 7.58 13.97
CA GLU A 144 10.53 7.02 12.70
C GLU A 144 11.11 5.61 12.88
N ASP A 145 11.71 5.34 14.04
CA ASP A 145 12.23 4.03 14.44
C ASP A 145 11.11 2.98 14.61
N TRP A 146 9.84 3.38 14.57
CA TRP A 146 8.71 2.46 14.59
C TRP A 146 8.75 1.44 13.45
N LEU A 147 9.34 1.80 12.30
CA LEU A 147 9.55 0.87 11.19
C LEU A 147 10.63 -0.17 11.46
N ALA A 148 11.56 0.07 12.39
CA ALA A 148 12.65 -0.87 12.70
C ALA A 148 12.16 -2.19 13.34
N GLN A 149 10.86 -2.32 13.60
CA GLN A 149 10.22 -3.58 13.98
C GLN A 149 9.97 -4.50 12.78
N PHE A 150 10.14 -4.01 11.55
CA PHE A 150 10.03 -4.76 10.30
C PHE A 150 11.40 -4.87 9.62
N ASP A 151 11.65 -6.01 9.00
CA ASP A 151 12.74 -6.20 8.04
C ASP A 151 12.37 -5.54 6.70
N SER A 152 13.37 -4.93 6.05
CA SER A 152 13.22 -4.34 4.73
C SER A 152 13.36 -5.38 3.62
N LEU A 153 12.61 -5.18 2.53
CA LEU A 153 12.70 -5.97 1.30
C LEU A 153 13.25 -5.10 0.18
N SER A 154 14.44 -5.43 -0.34
CA SER A 154 14.97 -4.74 -1.51
C SER A 154 14.12 -5.02 -2.75
N VAL A 155 13.69 -3.96 -3.42
CA VAL A 155 12.87 -3.98 -4.64
C VAL A 155 13.65 -3.29 -5.75
N ASP A 156 13.73 -3.86 -6.95
CA ASP A 156 14.47 -3.27 -8.07
C ASP A 156 13.74 -2.04 -8.70
N ARG A 157 13.25 -1.08 -7.88
CA ARG A 157 12.57 0.14 -8.32
C ARG A 157 12.65 1.29 -7.31
N THR A 158 12.69 2.52 -7.83
CA THR A 158 12.67 3.77 -7.05
C THR A 158 11.42 4.62 -7.31
N ASP A 159 10.48 4.11 -8.11
CA ASP A 159 9.27 4.81 -8.49
C ASP A 159 8.09 3.84 -8.35
N PRO A 160 6.86 4.33 -8.11
CA PRO A 160 5.65 3.54 -8.19
C PRO A 160 5.54 2.80 -9.52
N LEU A 161 5.13 1.53 -9.45
CA LEU A 161 4.78 0.78 -10.65
C LEU A 161 3.50 1.30 -11.31
N LEU A 162 2.61 1.92 -10.52
CA LEU A 162 1.38 2.51 -11.03
C LEU A 162 1.59 3.99 -11.35
N GLU A 163 1.20 4.39 -12.56
CA GLU A 163 1.19 5.81 -12.94
C GLU A 163 0.38 6.63 -11.91
N PRO A 164 0.84 7.84 -11.53
CA PRO A 164 0.13 8.66 -10.56
C PRO A 164 -1.28 9.00 -11.05
N GLY A 165 -2.26 8.94 -10.14
CA GLY A 165 -3.65 9.22 -10.48
C GLY A 165 -3.82 10.67 -10.95
N VAL A 166 -4.59 10.87 -12.03
CA VAL A 166 -4.82 12.18 -12.70
C VAL A 166 -5.37 13.28 -11.78
N ASP A 167 -5.87 12.92 -10.58
CA ASP A 167 -6.42 13.83 -9.56
C ASP A 167 -5.45 14.13 -8.39
N ALA A 168 -4.19 13.67 -8.43
CA ALA A 168 -3.20 13.97 -7.38
C ALA A 168 -2.72 15.44 -7.38
N THR A 169 -3.08 16.23 -8.40
CA THR A 169 -2.58 17.60 -8.66
C THR A 169 -3.43 18.73 -8.09
N ILE A 170 -4.45 18.47 -7.26
CA ILE A 170 -5.26 19.56 -6.66
C ILE A 170 -4.60 20.12 -5.38
#